data_AF-A0A6L7F1A0-F1
#
_entry.id   AF-A0A6L7F1A0-F1
#
_cell.length_a   1.000
_cell.length_b   1.000
_cell.length_c   1.000
_cell.angle_alpha   90.00
_cell.angle_beta   90.00
_cell.angle_gamma   90.00
#
_symmetry.space_group_name_H-M   'P 1'
#
loop_
_entity.id
_entity.type
_entity.pdbx_description
1 polymer ?
#
loop_
_entity_poly.entity_id
_entity_poly.type
_entity_poly.pdbx_seq_one_letter_code
_entity_poly.pdbx_strand_id
1 'polypeptide(L)'
;MADARHPTHPSGPPRIVPGRTAATDQLAAFLTDRLREELAALLERGGSTAAMLAVLDEQLLGLADGRLPEPRELRLLLWAYGGHPDYDPAWTDLLR
;
A
#
# COMPACT_ATOMS: atom_id res chain seq x y z
N MET A 1 9.16 -30.50 25.82
CA MET A 1 8.70 -30.51 24.42
C MET A 1 8.15 -29.14 24.11
N ALA A 2 8.88 -28.39 23.28
CA ALA A 2 8.46 -27.09 22.79
C ALA A 2 7.50 -27.31 21.61
N ASP A 3 6.39 -26.56 21.56
CA ASP A 3 5.79 -26.21 20.29
C ASP A 3 5.11 -24.83 20.39
N ALA A 4 5.27 -24.07 19.32
CA ALA A 4 5.24 -22.63 19.26
C ALA A 4 3.80 -22.12 19.15
N ARG A 5 3.38 -21.31 20.13
CA ARG A 5 2.21 -20.45 19.95
C ARG A 5 2.60 -19.31 19.02
N HIS A 6 2.27 -19.47 17.74
CA HIS A 6 2.22 -18.39 16.76
C HIS A 6 1.43 -17.21 17.34
N PRO A 7 1.94 -15.97 17.27
CA PRO A 7 1.13 -14.80 17.61
C PRO A 7 0.06 -14.63 16.52
N THR A 8 -1.20 -14.80 16.93
CA THR A 8 -2.34 -14.36 16.13
C THR A 8 -2.23 -12.86 15.92
N HIS A 9 -2.08 -12.46 14.66
CA HIS A 9 -2.17 -11.07 14.23
C HIS A 9 -3.44 -10.44 14.82
N PRO A 10 -3.36 -9.28 15.50
CA PRO A 10 -4.57 -8.57 15.90
C PRO A 10 -5.23 -8.02 14.63
N SER A 11 -6.28 -8.70 14.17
CA SER A 11 -7.30 -8.09 13.31
C SER A 11 -8.09 -7.08 14.15
N GLY A 12 -7.46 -5.95 14.44
CA GLY A 12 -8.19 -4.79 14.95
C GLY A 12 -9.10 -4.24 13.84
N PRO A 13 -10.31 -3.76 14.14
CA PRO A 13 -11.12 -3.07 13.15
C PRO A 13 -10.32 -1.91 12.56
N PRO A 14 -10.46 -1.60 11.25
CA PRO A 14 -9.77 -0.48 10.65
C PRO A 14 -10.11 0.78 11.46
N ARG A 15 -9.08 1.45 11.96
CA ARG A 15 -9.21 2.69 12.71
C ARG A 15 -9.76 3.71 11.72
N ILE A 16 -11.07 3.96 11.75
CA ILE A 16 -11.73 4.92 10.87
C ILE A 16 -11.19 6.30 11.25
N VAL A 17 -10.32 6.83 10.41
CA VAL A 17 -9.79 8.19 10.56
C VAL A 17 -10.89 9.13 10.06
N PRO A 18 -11.42 10.04 10.90
CA PRO A 18 -12.56 10.86 10.53
C PRO A 18 -12.17 11.80 9.38
N GLY A 19 -12.90 11.70 8.26
CA GLY A 19 -12.64 12.45 7.01
C GLY A 19 -12.24 11.57 5.81
N ARG A 20 -12.01 10.27 6.02
CA ARG A 20 -11.68 9.34 4.95
C ARG A 20 -12.92 8.65 4.37
N THR A 21 -13.03 8.62 3.04
CA THR A 21 -14.10 7.87 2.36
C THR A 21 -13.75 6.39 2.27
N ALA A 22 -14.75 5.51 2.21
CA ALA A 22 -14.51 4.07 2.03
C ALA A 22 -13.66 3.76 0.79
N ALA A 23 -13.79 4.56 -0.28
CA ALA A 23 -12.97 4.45 -1.49
C ALA A 23 -11.49 4.80 -1.24
N THR A 24 -11.22 5.83 -0.42
CA THR A 24 -9.86 6.20 -0.02
C THR A 24 -9.22 5.11 0.85
N ASP A 25 -9.97 4.49 1.75
CA ASP A 25 -9.48 3.35 2.55
C ASP A 25 -9.18 2.12 1.68
N GLN A 26 -10.07 1.80 0.73
CA GLN A 26 -9.86 0.70 -0.21
C GLN A 26 -8.64 0.93 -1.10
N LEU A 27 -8.47 2.15 -1.62
CA LEU A 27 -7.30 2.54 -2.39
C LEU A 27 -6.01 2.43 -1.55
N ALA A 28 -6.02 2.92 -0.31
CA ALA A 28 -4.85 2.85 0.56
C ALA A 28 -4.46 1.40 0.88
N ALA A 29 -5.45 0.53 1.15
CA ALA A 29 -5.22 -0.90 1.36
C ALA A 29 -4.62 -1.55 0.10
N PHE A 30 -5.23 -1.32 -1.06
CA PHE A 30 -4.74 -1.82 -2.34
C PHE A 30 -3.29 -1.41 -2.60
N LEU A 31 -2.97 -0.11 -2.47
CA LEU A 31 -1.62 0.40 -2.66
C LEU A 31 -0.63 -0.20 -1.65
N THR A 32 -1.04 -0.36 -0.39
CA THR A 32 -0.21 -0.96 0.64
C THR A 32 0.18 -2.40 0.27
N ASP A 33 -0.78 -3.21 -0.17
CA ASP A 33 -0.51 -4.60 -0.55
C ASP A 33 0.38 -4.67 -1.79
N ARG A 34 0.08 -3.89 -2.83
CA ARG A 34 0.90 -3.87 -4.06
C ARG A 34 2.33 -3.39 -3.79
N LEU A 35 2.51 -2.31 -3.03
CA LEU A 35 3.84 -1.77 -2.72
C LEU A 35 4.66 -2.73 -1.84
N ARG A 36 4.03 -3.49 -0.95
CA ARG A 36 4.70 -4.54 -0.18
C ARG A 36 5.17 -5.69 -1.05
N GLU A 37 4.35 -6.14 -1.99
CA GLU A 37 4.73 -7.17 -2.95
C GLU A 37 5.90 -6.72 -3.83
N GLU A 38 5.86 -5.50 -4.35
CA GLU A 38 6.97 -4.92 -5.12
C GLU A 38 8.24 -4.83 -4.28
N LEU A 39 8.15 -4.34 -3.03
CA LEU A 39 9.30 -4.28 -2.12
C LEU A 39 9.90 -5.67 -1.86
N ALA A 40 9.06 -6.68 -1.62
CA ALA A 40 9.51 -8.06 -1.43
C ALA A 40 10.21 -8.60 -2.69
N ALA A 41 9.60 -8.43 -3.86
CA ALA A 41 10.19 -8.87 -5.13
C ALA A 41 11.52 -8.18 -5.43
N LEU A 42 11.65 -6.90 -5.09
CA LEU A 42 12.86 -6.12 -5.24
C LEU A 42 13.98 -6.56 -4.30
N LEU A 43 13.65 -6.97 -3.07
CA LEU A 43 14.58 -7.55 -2.12
C LEU A 43 15.05 -8.94 -2.58
N GLU A 44 14.14 -9.79 -3.06
CA GLU A 44 14.47 -11.13 -3.57
C GLU A 44 15.36 -11.08 -4.82
N ARG A 45 15.11 -10.13 -5.73
CA ARG A 45 15.91 -9.97 -6.96
C ARG A 45 17.32 -9.43 -6.71
N GLY A 46 17.59 -8.82 -5.55
CA GLY A 46 18.91 -8.33 -5.15
C GLY A 46 19.52 -7.21 -6.03
N GLY A 47 18.74 -6.63 -6.96
CA GLY A 47 19.20 -5.61 -7.93
C GLY A 47 18.76 -4.17 -7.60
N SER A 48 18.21 -3.97 -6.41
CA SER A 48 17.54 -2.73 -6.02
C SER A 48 18.50 -1.75 -5.37
N THR A 49 18.41 -0.46 -5.72
CA THR A 49 19.19 0.57 -5.03
C THR A 49 18.59 0.86 -3.66
N ALA A 50 19.44 1.21 -2.68
CA ALA A 50 18.98 1.61 -1.36
C ALA A 50 17.98 2.78 -1.41
N ALA A 51 18.16 3.70 -2.37
CA ALA A 51 17.25 4.81 -2.59
C ALA A 51 15.84 4.36 -3.02
N MET A 52 15.74 3.35 -3.89
CA MET A 52 14.44 2.81 -4.32
C MET A 52 13.71 2.11 -3.17
N LEU A 53 14.45 1.35 -2.35
CA LEU A 53 13.89 0.71 -1.16
C LEU A 53 13.39 1.75 -0.14
N ALA A 54 14.16 2.82 0.08
CA ALA A 54 13.78 3.90 1.00
C ALA A 54 12.51 4.64 0.54
N VAL A 55 12.36 4.90 -0.76
CA VAL A 55 11.16 5.53 -1.31
C VAL A 55 9.92 4.65 -1.10
N LEU A 56 10.03 3.35 -1.36
CA LEU A 56 8.90 2.42 -1.15
C LEU A 56 8.53 2.31 0.33
N ASP A 57 9.52 2.28 1.22
CA ASP A 57 9.31 2.23 2.66
C ASP A 57 8.63 3.51 3.18
N GLU A 58 9.04 4.69 2.68
CA GLU A 58 8.41 5.97 3.02
C GLU A 58 6.95 6.03 2.57
N GLN A 59 6.64 5.54 1.36
CA GLN A 59 5.26 5.50 0.87
C GLN A 59 4.39 4.54 1.68
N LEU A 60 4.93 3.38 2.09
CA LEU A 60 4.25 2.45 2.96
C LEU A 60 3.99 3.04 4.36
N LEU A 61 4.95 3.79 4.90
CA LEU A 61 4.79 4.49 6.17
C LEU A 61 3.72 5.58 6.07
N GLY A 62 3.74 6.37 4.99
CA GLY A 62 2.72 7.36 4.69
C GLY A 62 1.31 6.74 4.66
N LEU A 63 1.16 5.61 3.96
CA LEU A 63 -0.10 4.88 3.88
C LEU A 63 -0.55 4.32 5.24
N ALA A 64 0.38 3.83 6.06
CA ALA A 64 0.09 3.36 7.42
C ALA A 64 -0.37 4.50 8.35
N ASP A 65 0.21 5.69 8.19
CA ASP A 65 -0.26 6.93 8.83
C ASP A 65 -1.55 7.47 8.21
N GLY A 66 -1.98 6.87 7.10
CA GLY A 66 -3.22 7.21 6.47
C GLY A 66 -3.14 8.37 5.47
N ARG A 67 -1.94 8.72 5.04
CA ARG A 67 -1.64 9.69 3.99
C ARG A 67 -1.52 8.94 2.67
N LEU A 68 -2.25 9.38 1.66
CA LEU A 68 -2.03 8.90 0.30
C LEU A 68 -0.74 9.52 -0.27
N PRO A 69 -0.08 8.85 -1.23
CA PRO A 69 1.00 9.42 -2.02
C PRO A 69 0.59 10.76 -2.65
N GLU A 70 1.59 11.59 -2.98
CA GLU A 70 1.35 12.86 -3.64
C GLU A 70 0.59 12.67 -4.96
N PRO A 71 -0.26 13.61 -5.40
CA PRO A 71 -1.15 13.42 -6.56
C PRO A 71 -0.44 12.96 -7.85
N ARG A 72 0.81 13.38 -8.05
CA ARG A 72 1.63 12.93 -9.19
C ARG A 72 2.01 11.45 -9.07
N GLU A 73 2.45 11.02 -7.91
CA GLU A 73 2.85 9.63 -7.63
C GLU A 73 1.64 8.72 -7.65
N LEU A 74 0.53 9.18 -7.05
CA LEU A 74 -0.73 8.47 -7.05
C LEU A 74 -1.24 8.21 -8.48
N ARG A 75 -1.14 9.20 -9.38
CA ARG A 75 -1.45 9.02 -10.82
C ARG A 75 -0.59 7.95 -11.47
N LEU A 76 0.72 7.94 -11.19
CA LEU A 76 1.64 6.94 -11.75
C LEU A 76 1.31 5.54 -11.24
N LEU A 77 1.03 5.39 -9.94
CA LEU A 77 0.65 4.12 -9.33
C LEU A 77 -0.69 3.61 -9.90
N LEU A 78 -1.70 4.48 -10.00
CA LEU A 78 -2.99 4.11 -10.58
C LEU A 78 -2.87 3.74 -12.07
N TRP A 79 -1.98 4.40 -12.82
CA TRP A 79 -1.70 4.02 -14.19
C TRP A 79 -0.98 2.66 -14.27
N ALA A 80 0.04 2.44 -13.44
CA ALA A 80 0.80 1.19 -13.41
C ALA A 80 -0.06 -0.02 -13.03
N TYR A 81 -1.00 0.18 -12.10
CA TYR A 81 -1.89 -0.88 -11.62
C TYR A 81 -3.26 -0.93 -12.31
N GLY A 82 -3.50 -0.09 -13.33
CA GLY A 82 -4.80 -0.04 -14.01
C GLY A 82 -5.22 -1.35 -14.72
N GLY A 83 -4.28 -2.27 -14.93
CA GLY A 83 -4.53 -3.62 -15.45
C GLY A 83 -4.75 -4.70 -14.38
N HIS A 84 -4.72 -4.35 -13.09
CA HIS A 84 -4.87 -5.31 -11.99
C HIS A 84 -6.35 -5.69 -11.80
N PRO A 85 -6.70 -6.96 -11.55
CA PRO A 85 -8.11 -7.38 -11.38
C PRO A 85 -8.81 -6.67 -10.20
N ASP A 86 -8.07 -6.36 -9.14
CA ASP A 86 -8.59 -5.65 -7.96
C ASP A 86 -8.55 -4.12 -8.10
N TYR A 87 -8.15 -3.59 -9.27
CA TYR A 87 -8.18 -2.16 -9.53
C TYR A 87 -9.61 -1.65 -9.69
N ASP A 88 -9.96 -0.59 -8.97
CA ASP A 88 -11.22 0.12 -9.17
C ASP A 88 -10.99 1.44 -9.95
N PRO A 89 -11.58 1.60 -11.15
CA PRO A 89 -11.52 2.84 -11.91
C PRO A 89 -12.02 4.06 -11.13
N ALA A 90 -12.94 3.89 -10.17
CA ALA A 90 -13.44 4.99 -9.34
C ALA A 90 -12.33 5.66 -8.51
N TRP A 91 -11.21 4.98 -8.25
CA TRP A 91 -10.06 5.58 -7.58
C TRP A 91 -9.40 6.70 -8.39
N THR A 92 -9.54 6.69 -9.73
CA THR A 92 -9.06 7.83 -10.53
C THR A 92 -9.91 9.08 -10.37
N ASP A 93 -11.17 8.96 -9.93
CA ASP A 93 -12.01 10.12 -9.64
C ASP A 93 -11.59 10.85 -8.35
N LEU A 94 -10.82 10.19 -7.47
CA LEU A 94 -10.21 10.80 -6.29
C LEU A 94 -9.09 11.79 -6.64
N LEU A 95 -8.64 11.83 -7.91
CA LEU A 95 -7.57 12.71 -8.39
C LEU A 95 -8.07 14.05 -8.95
N ARG A 96 -9.39 14.27 -8.94
CA ARG A 96 -10.07 15.43 -9.55
C ARG A 96 -10.15 16.62 -8.61
#